data_AF-A0A086A382-F1
#
_entry.id   AF-A0A086A382-F1
#
_cell.length_a   1.000
_cell.length_b   1.000
_cell.length_c   1.000
_cell.angle_alpha   90.00
_cell.angle_beta   90.00
_cell.angle_gamma   90.00
#
_symmetry.space_group_name_H-M   'P 1'
#
loop_
_entity.id
_entity.type
_entity.pdbx_description
1 polymer ?
#
loop_
_entity_poly.entity_id
_entity_poly.type
_entity_poly.pdbx_seq_one_letter_code
_entity_poly.pdbx_strand_id
1 'polypeptide(L)'
;MMKNKGISNQELIMKGYLWVNIPAIIIILSVWFVLVTIINLNNVFSIFIGGALGWIYWEFLIRKWISWALNNDVDKERLYKIGKISLLLSNRFTIDKISNSKSNSKEE
;
A
#
# COMPACT_ATOMS: atom_id res chain seq x y z
N MET A 1 -9.39 -4.24 -33.93
CA MET A 1 -8.70 -4.96 -32.84
C MET A 1 -8.14 -3.92 -31.88
N MET A 2 -8.91 -3.53 -30.84
CA MET A 2 -8.45 -2.53 -29.86
C MET A 2 -7.34 -3.15 -29.01
N LYS A 3 -6.13 -2.59 -29.08
CA LYS A 3 -5.06 -2.94 -28.13
C LYS A 3 -5.57 -2.64 -26.73
N ASN A 4 -5.78 -3.67 -25.90
CA ASN A 4 -5.90 -3.51 -24.45
C ASN A 4 -4.63 -2.78 -24.00
N LYS A 5 -4.73 -1.46 -23.77
CA LYS A 5 -3.64 -0.68 -23.21
C LYS A 5 -3.54 -1.10 -21.74
N GLY A 6 -2.70 -2.09 -21.46
CA GLY A 6 -2.38 -2.48 -20.09
C GLY A 6 -2.00 -1.26 -19.27
N ILE A 7 -2.34 -1.26 -17.98
CA ILE A 7 -2.13 -0.14 -17.05
C ILE A 7 -0.72 0.40 -17.22
N SER A 8 -0.56 1.73 -17.33
CA SER A 8 0.74 2.37 -17.50
C SER A 8 1.56 2.36 -16.19
N ASN A 9 2.89 2.48 -16.28
CA ASN A 9 3.72 2.56 -15.06
C ASN A 9 3.32 3.77 -14.19
N GLN A 10 3.03 4.91 -14.84
CA GLN A 10 2.61 6.14 -14.15
C GLN A 10 1.28 5.95 -13.42
N GLU A 11 0.31 5.30 -14.06
CA GLU A 11 -0.98 5.03 -13.44
C GLU A 11 -0.86 4.09 -12.25
N LEU A 12 -0.04 3.03 -12.37
CA LEU A 12 0.23 2.09 -11.28
C LEU A 12 0.86 2.78 -10.07
N ILE A 13 1.86 3.65 -10.32
CA ILE A 13 2.52 4.46 -9.30
C ILE A 13 1.52 5.43 -8.66
N MET A 14 0.79 6.19 -9.47
CA MET A 14 -0.13 7.23 -8.99
C MET A 14 -1.21 6.62 -8.10
N LYS A 15 -1.82 5.50 -8.51
CA LYS A 15 -2.78 4.80 -7.66
C LYS A 15 -2.14 4.26 -6.38
N GLY A 16 -0.90 3.80 -6.43
CA GLY A 16 -0.16 3.40 -5.22
C GLY A 16 -0.01 4.55 -4.23
N TYR A 17 0.42 5.73 -4.68
CA TYR A 17 0.51 6.91 -3.82
C TYR A 17 -0.85 7.36 -3.27
N LEU A 18 -1.86 7.44 -4.14
CA LEU A 18 -3.20 7.90 -3.75
C LEU A 18 -3.91 6.94 -2.82
N TRP A 19 -3.76 5.63 -3.01
CA TRP A 19 -4.49 4.61 -2.24
C TRP A 19 -3.75 4.13 -1.01
N VAL A 20 -2.42 4.22 -0.99
CA VAL A 20 -1.60 3.67 0.10
C VAL A 20 -0.96 4.79 0.90
N ASN A 21 -0.17 5.65 0.26
CA ASN A 21 0.64 6.63 0.98
C ASN A 21 -0.18 7.80 1.54
N ILE A 22 -1.07 8.41 0.75
CA ILE A 22 -1.88 9.54 1.22
C ILE A 22 -2.74 9.16 2.43
N PRO A 23 -3.53 8.06 2.40
CA PRO A 23 -4.33 7.68 3.55
C PRO A 23 -3.49 7.33 4.79
N ALA A 24 -2.34 6.68 4.61
CA ALA A 24 -1.43 6.38 5.71
C ALA A 24 -0.89 7.67 6.37
N ILE A 25 -0.46 8.66 5.57
CA ILE A 25 0.01 9.95 6.07
C ILE A 25 -1.11 10.69 6.82
N ILE A 26 -2.33 10.69 6.30
CA ILE A 26 -3.50 11.30 6.96
C ILE A 26 -3.70 10.69 8.35
N ILE A 27 -3.61 9.35 8.46
CA ILE A 27 -3.75 8.67 9.75
C ILE A 27 -2.61 9.02 10.70
N ILE A 28 -1.36 9.01 10.23
CA ILE A 28 -0.20 9.39 11.06
C ILE A 28 -0.39 10.79 11.64
N LEU A 29 -0.73 11.76 10.79
CA LEU A 29 -0.91 13.15 11.19
C LEU A 29 -2.12 13.33 12.11
N SER A 30 -3.22 12.63 11.83
CA SER A 30 -4.44 12.70 12.64
C SER A 30 -4.23 12.11 14.02
N VAL A 31 -3.59 10.94 14.11
CA VAL A 31 -3.23 10.30 15.38
C VAL A 31 -2.26 11.19 16.15
N TRP A 32 -1.18 11.65 15.52
CA TRP A 32 -0.20 12.52 16.16
C TRP A 32 -0.86 13.79 16.71
N PHE A 33 -1.70 14.44 15.90
CA PHE A 33 -2.43 15.64 16.30
C PHE A 33 -3.33 15.39 17.52
N VAL A 34 -4.12 14.31 17.51
CA VAL A 34 -4.99 13.94 18.64
C VAL A 34 -4.17 13.64 19.90
N LEU A 35 -3.08 12.87 19.78
CA LEU A 35 -2.24 12.51 20.92
C LEU A 35 -1.57 13.73 21.56
N VAL A 36 -1.09 14.68 20.76
CA VAL A 36 -0.45 15.89 21.26
C VAL A 36 -1.47 16.90 21.81
N THR A 37 -2.57 17.15 21.09
CA THR A 37 -3.49 18.24 21.44
C THR A 37 -4.56 17.85 22.45
N ILE A 38 -5.07 16.62 22.39
CA ILE A 38 -6.19 16.17 23.22
C ILE A 38 -5.68 15.37 24.42
N ILE A 39 -4.77 14.42 24.18
CA ILE A 39 -4.23 13.54 25.24
C ILE A 39 -3.05 14.18 25.96
N ASN A 40 -2.48 15.26 25.40
CA ASN A 40 -1.29 15.94 25.92
C ASN A 40 -0.09 14.99 26.12
N LEU A 41 0.01 13.99 25.25
CA LEU A 41 1.10 13.03 25.26
C LEU A 41 2.37 13.70 24.69
N ASN A 42 3.52 13.33 25.26
CA ASN A 42 4.82 13.82 24.82
C ASN A 42 4.99 13.64 23.30
N ASN A 43 5.47 14.69 22.63
CA ASN A 43 5.56 14.77 21.17
C ASN A 43 6.33 13.59 20.54
N VAL A 44 7.42 13.15 21.17
CA VAL A 44 8.23 12.03 20.68
C VAL A 44 7.42 10.73 20.69
N PHE A 45 6.76 10.43 21.81
CA PHE A 45 5.89 9.25 21.92
C PHE A 45 4.69 9.31 20.98
N SER A 46 4.09 10.50 20.80
CA SER A 46 2.98 10.70 19.86
C SER A 46 3.38 10.41 18.42
N ILE A 47 4.58 10.81 18.01
CA ILE A 47 5.12 10.50 16.67
C ILE A 47 5.34 8.98 16.53
N PHE A 48 5.89 8.31 17.54
CA PHE A 48 6.08 6.85 17.50
C PHE A 48 4.75 6.09 17.37
N ILE A 49 3.74 6.47 18.14
CA ILE A 49 2.41 5.83 18.07
C ILE A 49 1.74 6.12 16.73
N GLY A 50 1.79 7.38 16.26
CA GLY A 50 1.28 7.76 14.94
C GLY A 50 1.94 6.96 13.82
N GLY A 51 3.27 6.86 13.84
CA GLY A 51 4.05 6.06 12.91
C GLY A 51 3.69 4.57 12.94
N ALA A 52 3.55 3.97 14.13
CA ALA A 52 3.17 2.57 14.28
C ALA A 52 1.77 2.28 13.71
N LEU A 53 0.78 3.09 14.04
CA LEU A 53 -0.59 2.94 13.52
C LEU A 53 -0.65 3.20 12.01
N GLY A 54 0.07 4.21 11.53
CA GLY A 54 0.22 4.49 10.11
C GLY A 54 0.83 3.32 9.35
N TRP A 55 1.87 2.69 9.90
CA TRP A 55 2.53 1.54 9.30
C TRP A 55 1.60 0.33 9.18
N ILE A 56 0.86 0.01 10.24
CA ILE A 56 -0.13 -1.08 10.23
C ILE A 56 -1.19 -0.83 9.15
N TYR A 57 -1.71 0.39 9.07
CA TYR A 57 -2.73 0.73 8.08
C TYR A 57 -2.18 0.71 6.64
N TRP A 58 -0.96 1.20 6.46
CA TRP A 58 -0.24 1.15 5.20
C TRP A 58 -0.06 -0.30 4.72
N GLU A 59 0.28 -1.23 5.61
CA GLU A 59 0.43 -2.66 5.26
C GLU A 59 -0.89 -3.29 4.80
N PHE A 60 -2.03 -2.84 5.35
CA PHE A 60 -3.34 -3.27 4.88
C PHE A 60 -3.66 -2.72 3.48
N LEU A 61 -3.42 -1.42 3.26
CA LEU A 61 -3.72 -0.77 1.98
C LEU A 61 -2.85 -1.28 0.85
N ILE A 62 -1.59 -1.58 1.11
CA ILE A 62 -0.71 -2.08 0.07
C ILE A 62 -1.15 -3.45 -0.45
N ARG A 63 -1.69 -4.32 0.41
CA ARG A 63 -2.27 -5.61 -0.01
C ARG A 63 -3.43 -5.40 -0.98
N LYS A 64 -4.27 -4.38 -0.74
CA LYS A 64 -5.36 -4.01 -1.65
C LYS A 64 -4.84 -3.48 -2.99
N TRP A 65 -3.82 -2.63 -2.97
CA TRP A 65 -3.19 -2.11 -4.19
C TRP A 65 -2.54 -3.21 -5.02
N ILE A 66 -1.82 -4.16 -4.39
CA ILE A 66 -1.24 -5.34 -5.07
C ILE A 66 -2.35 -6.18 -5.70
N SER A 67 -3.41 -6.50 -4.94
CA SER A 67 -4.54 -7.28 -5.45
C SER A 67 -5.20 -6.59 -6.65
N TRP A 68 -5.42 -5.28 -6.57
CA TRP A 68 -5.92 -4.48 -7.67
C TRP A 68 -4.98 -4.52 -8.89
N ALA A 69 -3.67 -4.37 -8.71
CA ALA A 69 -2.71 -4.43 -9.81
C ALA A 69 -2.73 -5.80 -10.51
N LEU A 70 -2.74 -6.90 -9.73
CA LEU A 70 -2.84 -8.26 -10.27
C LEU A 70 -4.20 -8.54 -10.95
N ASN A 71 -5.27 -7.86 -10.55
CA ASN A 71 -6.58 -7.94 -11.23
C ASN A 71 -6.62 -7.19 -12.57
N ASN A 72 -5.67 -6.30 -12.82
CA ASN A 72 -5.58 -5.53 -14.05
C ASN A 72 -4.39 -5.98 -14.92
N ASP A 73 -4.09 -7.29 -14.87
CA ASP A 73 -3.06 -7.95 -15.67
C ASP A 73 -1.66 -7.32 -15.57
N VAL A 74 -1.34 -6.72 -14.41
CA VAL A 74 0.02 -6.25 -14.14
C VAL A 74 0.87 -7.46 -13.74
N ASP A 75 1.91 -7.72 -14.53
CA ASP A 75 2.90 -8.74 -14.24
C ASP A 75 3.57 -8.54 -12.86
N LYS A 76 3.85 -9.65 -12.16
CA LYS A 76 4.42 -9.65 -10.81
C LYS A 76 5.80 -9.02 -10.75
N GLU A 77 6.64 -9.24 -11.76
CA GLU A 77 7.98 -8.67 -11.82
C GLU A 77 7.93 -7.16 -12.04
N ARG A 78 7.05 -6.73 -12.95
CA ARG A 78 6.76 -5.31 -13.17
C ARG A 78 6.22 -4.63 -11.91
N LEU A 79 5.28 -5.27 -11.21
CA LEU A 79 4.71 -4.78 -9.95
C LEU A 79 5.77 -4.67 -8.85
N TYR A 80 6.67 -5.65 -8.74
CA TYR A 80 7.77 -5.61 -7.77
C TYR A 80 8.75 -4.47 -8.06
N LYS A 81 9.17 -4.29 -9.32
CA LYS A 81 10.07 -3.19 -9.72
C LYS A 81 9.46 -1.83 -9.38
N ILE A 82 8.19 -1.64 -9.73
CA ILE A 82 7.49 -0.38 -9.48
C ILE A 82 7.25 -0.16 -7.99
N GLY A 83 6.81 -1.18 -7.27
CA GLY A 83 6.62 -1.10 -5.82
C GLY A 83 7.93 -0.76 -5.10
N LYS A 84 9.06 -1.35 -5.51
CA LYS A 84 10.37 -1.02 -4.94
C LYS A 84 10.79 0.42 -5.20
N ILE A 85 10.66 0.90 -6.45
CA ILE A 85 11.04 2.26 -6.83
C ILE A 85 10.17 3.31 -6.13
N SER A 86 8.88 3.04 -5.97
CA SER A 86 7.92 3.94 -5.32
C SER A 86 7.94 3.84 -3.79
N LEU A 87 8.87 3.06 -3.22
CA LEU A 87 8.95 2.76 -1.78
C LEU A 87 7.65 2.16 -1.21
N LEU A 88 6.82 1.59 -2.09
CA LEU A 88 5.65 0.82 -1.70
C LEU A 88 6.08 -0.58 -1.27
N LEU A 89 7.05 -1.22 -1.90
CA LEU A 89 7.41 -2.62 -1.60
C LEU A 89 8.88 -2.79 -1.26
N SER A 90 9.16 -3.46 -0.15
CA SER A 90 10.51 -3.88 0.21
C SER A 90 10.82 -5.32 -0.21
N ASN A 91 9.80 -6.20 -0.29
CA ASN A 91 9.98 -7.62 -0.59
C ASN A 91 8.94 -8.14 -1.60
N ARG A 92 9.35 -9.06 -2.47
CA ARG A 92 8.52 -9.77 -3.44
C ARG A 92 7.56 -10.77 -2.77
N PHE A 93 7.92 -11.28 -1.58
CA PHE A 93 7.12 -12.26 -0.83
C PHE A 93 5.67 -11.83 -0.62
N THR A 94 5.41 -10.53 -0.41
CA THR A 94 4.04 -10.01 -0.24
C THR A 94 3.20 -10.19 -1.52
N ILE A 95 3.80 -10.03 -2.69
CA ILE A 95 3.13 -10.24 -3.99
C ILE A 95 2.81 -11.73 -4.16
N ASP A 96 3.78 -12.60 -3.88
CA ASP A 96 3.62 -14.05 -4.06
C ASP A 96 2.56 -14.62 -3.10
N LYS A 97 2.54 -14.18 -1.84
CA LYS A 97 1.51 -14.57 -0.86
C LYS A 97 0.10 -14.20 -1.36
N ILE A 98 -0.08 -12.97 -1.87
CA ILE A 98 -1.38 -12.51 -2.38
C ILE A 98 -1.77 -13.28 -3.65
N SER A 99 -0.82 -13.52 -4.54
CA SER A 99 -1.08 -14.30 -5.75
C SER A 99 -1.49 -15.74 -5.45
N ASN A 100 -0.81 -16.42 -4.53
CA ASN A 100 -1.09 -17.82 -4.20
C ASN A 100 -2.41 -17.96 -3.41
N SER A 101 -2.75 -16.98 -2.57
CA SER A 101 -4.07 -16.97 -1.91
C SER A 101 -5.24 -16.90 -2.92
N LYS A 102 -5.00 -16.30 -4.08
CA LYS A 102 -6.01 -16.10 -5.13
C LYS A 102 -6.13 -17.27 -6.11
N SER A 103 -5.08 -18.09 -6.27
CA SER A 103 -5.19 -19.35 -7.04
C SER A 103 -6.09 -20.33 -6.30
N ASN A 104 -5.88 -20.48 -4.98
CA ASN A 104 -6.66 -21.41 -4.17
C ASN A 104 -8.14 -21.02 -4.06
N SER A 105 -8.48 -19.72 -4.08
CA SER A 105 -9.87 -19.26 -4.04
C SER A 105 -10.62 -19.35 -5.37
N LYS A 106 -9.97 -19.79 -6.45
CA LYS A 106 -10.61 -20.02 -7.77
C LYS A 106 -10.86 -21.51 -8.05
N GLU A 107 -10.33 -22.38 -7.21
CA GLU A 107 -10.48 -23.84 -7.30
C GLU A 107 -11.58 -24.38 -6.38
N GLU A 108 -12.19 -23.51 -5.55
CA GLU A 108 -13.42 -23.76 -4.76
C GLU A 108 -14.65 -23.16 -5.47
#